data_AF-A0A8S2G4L7-F1
#
_entry.id   AF-A0A8S2G4L7-F1
#
_cell.length_a   1.000
_cell.length_b   1.000
_cell.length_c   1.000
_cell.angle_alpha   90.00
_cell.angle_beta   90.00
_cell.angle_gamma   90.00
#
_symmetry.space_group_name_H-M   'P 1'
#
loop_
_entity.id
_entity.type
_entity.pdbx_description
1 polymer ?
#
loop_
_entity_poly.entity_id
_entity_poly.type
_entity_poly.pdbx_seq_one_letter_code
_entity_poly.pdbx_strand_id
1 'polypeptide(L)'
;WVPAIFTRNYEIYVSNYCWIHNTYHINISEPNMKKANQKRYVLRYYQFVPFILLIQSLFYILPRLFWRSLSRHSGIDVKNLIDAAQSLKTVKRFHKQKVIMQYLISLISQYVSNPRKKQKPQHTKWNTYVYGLICCMFGMNYFNAYLLLLYLFVKLLYIANSLFQICAIYILLESSFHRKSFNIHNIFYGILKQNHMSKYFPKISMCDFRIIEPNSDEGH
;
A
#
# COMPACT_ATOMS: atom_id res chain seq x y z
N TRP A 1 32.22 -5.34 -12.41
CA TRP A 1 33.51 -5.66 -13.04
C TRP A 1 34.11 -4.36 -13.51
N VAL A 2 35.40 -4.16 -13.27
CA VAL A 2 36.15 -2.95 -13.56
C VAL A 2 37.48 -3.39 -14.19
N PRO A 3 38.09 -2.64 -15.12
CA PRO A 3 39.36 -3.01 -15.72
C PRO A 3 40.47 -3.20 -14.68
N ALA A 4 41.37 -4.16 -14.91
CA ALA A 4 42.46 -4.51 -13.99
C ALA A 4 43.49 -3.38 -13.76
N ILE A 5 43.43 -2.30 -14.55
CA ILE A 5 44.32 -1.13 -14.45
C ILE A 5 43.91 -0.22 -13.28
N PHE A 6 42.67 -0.31 -12.79
CA PHE A 6 42.20 0.57 -11.72
C PHE A 6 42.73 0.12 -10.36
N THR A 7 43.26 1.07 -9.59
CA THR A 7 43.62 0.81 -8.19
C THR A 7 42.35 0.65 -7.34
N ARG A 8 42.50 0.08 -6.13
CA ARG A 8 41.37 -0.18 -5.23
C ARG A 8 40.51 1.05 -4.94
N ASN A 9 41.12 2.23 -4.84
CA ASN A 9 40.40 3.48 -4.62
C ASN A 9 39.53 3.87 -5.82
N TYR A 10 40.05 3.68 -7.04
CA TYR A 10 39.28 3.91 -8.27
C TYR A 10 38.15 2.91 -8.43
N GLU A 11 38.32 1.64 -8.03
CA GLU A 11 37.23 0.66 -8.04
C GLU A 11 36.05 1.10 -7.17
N ILE A 12 36.32 1.58 -5.95
CA ILE A 12 35.29 2.07 -5.03
C ILE A 12 34.62 3.32 -5.61
N TYR A 13 35.40 4.24 -6.18
CA TYR A 13 34.88 5.44 -6.83
C TYR A 13 33.94 5.11 -7.99
N VAL A 14 34.37 4.25 -8.91
CA VAL A 14 33.57 3.83 -10.07
C VAL A 14 32.31 3.08 -9.61
N SER A 15 32.41 2.24 -8.58
CA SER A 15 31.26 1.56 -7.99
C SER A 15 30.23 2.56 -7.45
N ASN A 16 30.67 3.57 -6.70
CA ASN A 16 29.78 4.60 -6.16
C ASN A 16 29.19 5.50 -7.27
N TYR A 17 30.01 5.88 -8.26
CA TYR A 17 29.55 6.62 -9.42
C TYR A 17 28.44 5.86 -10.15
N CYS A 18 28.65 4.57 -10.43
CA CYS A 18 27.67 3.72 -11.10
C CYS A 18 26.43 3.40 -10.26
N TRP A 19 26.51 3.49 -8.94
CA TRP A 19 25.34 3.37 -8.07
C TRP A 19 24.44 4.60 -8.13
N ILE A 20 25.04 5.80 -8.19
CA ILE A 20 24.33 7.08 -8.24
C ILE A 20 23.86 7.37 -9.67
N HIS A 21 24.68 7.05 -10.67
CA HIS A 21 24.31 7.16 -12.07
C HIS A 21 23.40 6.02 -12.52
N ASN A 22 22.62 6.31 -13.55
CA ASN A 22 21.71 5.36 -14.15
C ASN A 22 22.47 4.17 -14.77
N THR A 23 22.16 2.95 -14.31
CA THR A 23 22.61 1.72 -15.00
C THR A 23 21.57 1.26 -16.01
N TYR A 24 21.97 0.46 -16.99
CA TYR A 24 21.06 -0.10 -17.98
C TYR A 24 21.30 -1.59 -18.21
N HIS A 25 20.25 -2.29 -18.60
CA HIS A 25 20.34 -3.70 -18.97
C HIS A 25 20.51 -3.84 -20.48
N ILE A 26 21.43 -4.71 -20.88
CA ILE A 26 21.57 -5.17 -22.27
C ILE A 26 21.32 -6.67 -22.35
N ASN A 27 20.72 -7.11 -23.45
CA ASN A 27 20.57 -8.54 -23.71
C ASN A 27 21.89 -9.09 -24.25
N ILE A 28 22.63 -9.86 -23.44
CA ILE A 28 23.93 -10.43 -23.80
C ILE A 28 23.81 -11.43 -24.96
N SER A 29 22.61 -11.97 -25.22
CA SER A 29 22.34 -12.88 -26.33
C SER A 29 22.22 -12.21 -27.71
N GLU A 30 22.23 -10.87 -27.81
CA GLU A 30 22.19 -10.17 -29.11
C GLU A 30 23.62 -9.94 -29.64
N PRO A 31 24.03 -10.56 -30.77
CA PRO A 31 25.42 -10.49 -31.27
C PRO A 31 25.82 -9.10 -31.79
N ASN A 32 24.86 -8.20 -32.01
CA ASN A 32 25.09 -6.87 -32.58
C ASN A 32 25.00 -5.78 -31.51
N MET A 33 26.13 -5.45 -30.87
CA MET A 33 26.20 -4.41 -29.81
C MET A 33 25.67 -3.03 -30.25
N LYS A 34 25.74 -2.71 -31.55
CA LYS A 34 25.20 -1.45 -32.11
C LYS A 34 23.66 -1.35 -32.01
N LYS A 35 22.91 -2.45 -32.18
CA LYS A 35 21.44 -2.49 -31.98
C LYS A 35 21.08 -2.58 -30.49
N ALA A 36 21.91 -3.26 -29.69
CA ALA A 36 21.74 -3.33 -28.24
C ALA A 36 21.81 -1.94 -27.57
N ASN A 37 22.68 -1.04 -28.06
CA ASN A 37 22.75 0.35 -27.61
C ASN A 37 21.47 1.15 -27.85
N GLN A 38 20.65 0.78 -28.83
CA GLN A 38 19.41 1.48 -29.16
C GLN A 38 18.24 1.12 -28.22
N LYS A 39 18.32 -0.01 -27.51
CA LYS A 39 17.29 -0.52 -26.59
C LYS A 39 17.79 -0.59 -25.15
N ARG A 40 18.42 0.49 -24.67
CA ARG A 40 18.89 0.59 -23.28
C ARG A 40 17.70 0.77 -22.34
N TYR A 41 17.40 -0.27 -21.55
CA TYR A 41 16.43 -0.14 -20.44
C TYR A 41 17.17 0.37 -19.22
N VAL A 42 16.94 1.64 -18.88
CA VAL A 42 17.57 2.30 -17.76
C VAL A 42 16.88 1.91 -16.44
N LEU A 43 17.66 1.46 -15.46
CA LEU A 43 17.23 0.89 -14.18
C LEU A 43 17.19 1.95 -13.07
N ARG A 44 16.41 3.02 -13.29
CA ARG A 44 16.28 4.14 -12.34
C ARG A 44 15.57 3.79 -11.02
N TYR A 45 14.70 2.79 -11.05
CA TYR A 45 13.77 2.55 -9.95
C TYR A 45 14.46 2.03 -8.67
N TYR A 46 15.60 1.32 -8.78
CA TYR A 46 16.30 0.71 -7.62
C TYR A 46 16.66 1.70 -6.51
N GLN A 47 17.03 2.93 -6.88
CA GLN A 47 17.37 3.98 -5.92
C GLN A 47 16.16 4.39 -5.06
N PHE A 48 14.96 4.36 -5.65
CA PHE A 48 13.74 4.83 -5.00
C PHE A 48 12.89 3.71 -4.37
N VAL A 49 13.13 2.45 -4.73
CA VAL A 49 12.44 1.27 -4.17
C VAL A 49 12.32 1.31 -2.64
N PRO A 50 13.38 1.53 -1.84
CA PRO A 50 13.24 1.53 -0.38
C PRO A 50 12.31 2.63 0.14
N PHE A 51 12.35 3.83 -0.45
CA PHE A 51 11.46 4.93 -0.07
C PHE A 51 10.01 4.65 -0.45
N ILE A 52 9.79 4.07 -1.63
CA ILE A 52 8.46 3.69 -2.09
C ILE A 52 7.90 2.62 -1.16
N LEU A 53 8.64 1.55 -0.88
CA LEU A 53 8.21 0.49 0.04
C LEU A 53 7.88 1.03 1.43
N LEU A 54 8.64 2.01 1.93
CA LEU A 54 8.35 2.70 3.19
C LEU A 54 6.98 3.41 3.10
N ILE A 55 6.76 4.20 2.05
CA ILE A 55 5.48 4.89 1.82
C ILE A 55 4.33 3.87 1.71
N GLN A 56 4.52 2.77 0.97
CA GLN A 56 3.52 1.71 0.83
C GLN A 56 3.16 1.09 2.19
N SER A 57 4.16 0.86 3.06
CA SER A 57 3.94 0.36 4.41
C SER A 57 3.11 1.35 5.27
N LEU A 58 3.35 2.66 5.11
CA LEU A 58 2.56 3.69 5.79
C LEU A 58 1.11 3.69 5.31
N PHE A 59 0.87 3.51 4.01
CA PHE A 59 -0.48 3.37 3.47
C PHE A 59 -1.22 2.16 4.05
N TYR A 60 -0.55 1.04 4.33
CA TYR A 60 -1.18 -0.12 5.01
C TYR A 60 -1.60 0.16 6.46
N ILE A 61 -1.02 1.16 7.10
CA ILE A 61 -1.40 1.57 8.46
C ILE A 61 -2.68 2.40 8.46
N LEU A 62 -2.97 3.15 7.38
CA LEU A 62 -4.13 4.05 7.30
C LEU A 62 -5.48 3.38 7.62
N PRO A 63 -5.87 2.23 7.02
CA PRO A 63 -7.15 1.60 7.37
C PRO A 63 -7.29 1.26 8.87
N ARG A 64 -6.19 0.92 9.54
CA ARG A 64 -6.16 0.66 10.99
C ARG A 64 -6.38 1.93 11.80
N LEU A 65 -5.81 3.05 11.36
CA LEU A 65 -6.03 4.35 11.99
C LEU A 65 -7.47 4.81 11.81
N PHE A 66 -8.03 4.64 10.61
CA PHE A 66 -9.45 4.91 10.34
C PHE A 66 -10.36 4.11 11.25
N TRP A 67 -10.12 2.80 11.40
CA TRP A 67 -10.86 1.98 12.36
C TRP A 67 -10.76 2.52 13.78
N ARG A 68 -9.54 2.75 14.30
CA ARG A 68 -9.34 3.22 15.69
C ARG A 68 -9.97 4.59 15.95
N SER A 69 -9.89 5.50 15.00
CA SER A 69 -10.43 6.86 15.14
C SER A 69 -11.96 6.85 15.11
N LEU A 70 -12.54 6.22 14.07
CA LEU A 70 -13.99 6.22 13.87
C LEU A 70 -14.71 5.27 14.85
N SER A 71 -14.09 4.16 15.25
CA SER A 71 -14.67 3.28 16.28
C SER A 71 -14.81 3.99 17.62
N ARG A 72 -13.89 4.91 17.97
CA ARG A 72 -13.99 5.73 19.18
C ARG A 72 -15.18 6.70 19.12
N HIS A 73 -15.50 7.19 17.92
CA HIS A 73 -16.66 8.06 17.69
C HIS A 73 -18.02 7.35 17.87
N SER A 74 -18.05 6.03 17.78
CA SER A 74 -19.28 5.24 18.01
C SER A 74 -19.79 5.30 19.45
N GLY A 75 -18.98 5.81 20.40
CA GLY A 75 -19.30 5.86 21.82
C GLY A 75 -19.22 4.50 22.53
N ILE A 76 -18.84 3.44 21.82
CA ILE A 76 -18.63 2.10 22.38
C ILE A 76 -17.20 1.66 22.13
N ASP A 77 -16.47 1.42 23.21
CA ASP A 77 -15.18 0.78 23.12
C ASP A 77 -15.37 -0.73 22.96
N VAL A 78 -15.39 -1.17 21.69
CA VAL A 78 -15.50 -2.58 21.31
C VAL A 78 -14.41 -3.42 21.98
N LYS A 79 -13.23 -2.86 22.23
CA LYS A 79 -12.14 -3.57 22.89
C LYS A 79 -12.49 -3.88 24.35
N ASN A 80 -12.95 -2.87 25.10
CA ASN A 80 -13.36 -3.06 26.49
C ASN A 80 -14.55 -4.02 26.62
N LEU A 81 -15.48 -3.99 25.65
CA LEU A 81 -16.60 -4.93 25.59
C LEU A 81 -16.10 -6.38 25.42
N ILE A 82 -15.17 -6.61 24.49
CA ILE A 82 -14.58 -7.92 24.24
C ILE A 82 -13.76 -8.39 25.45
N ASP A 83 -12.95 -7.50 26.04
CA ASP A 83 -12.13 -7.81 27.22
C ASP A 83 -13.02 -8.17 28.43
N ALA A 84 -14.13 -7.44 28.63
CA ALA A 84 -15.13 -7.77 29.65
C ALA A 84 -15.81 -9.12 29.37
N ALA A 85 -16.19 -9.40 28.11
CA ALA A 85 -16.79 -10.68 27.72
C ALA A 85 -15.81 -11.86 27.88
N GLN A 86 -14.51 -11.65 27.61
CA GLN A 86 -13.47 -12.64 27.86
C GLN A 86 -13.25 -12.88 29.35
N SER A 87 -13.24 -11.81 30.17
CA SER A 87 -13.13 -11.93 31.63
C SER A 87 -14.31 -12.68 32.25
N LEU A 88 -15.51 -12.57 31.68
CA LEU A 88 -16.68 -13.32 32.12
C LEU A 88 -16.47 -14.84 32.01
N LYS A 89 -15.73 -15.30 30.99
CA LYS A 89 -15.43 -16.73 30.79
C LYS A 89 -14.41 -17.28 31.77
N THR A 90 -13.51 -16.44 32.31
CA THR A 90 -12.42 -16.87 33.19
C THR A 90 -12.77 -16.80 34.67
N VAL A 91 -13.75 -15.98 35.05
CA VAL A 91 -14.16 -15.78 36.45
C VAL A 91 -15.00 -16.96 36.95
N LYS A 92 -14.49 -17.70 37.95
CA LYS A 92 -15.20 -18.81 38.62
C LYS A 92 -16.17 -18.37 39.74
N ARG A 93 -16.08 -17.13 40.22
CA ARG A 93 -16.86 -16.64 41.38
C ARG A 93 -18.21 -16.09 40.92
N PHE A 94 -19.30 -16.72 41.33
CA PHE A 94 -20.67 -16.44 40.86
C PHE A 94 -21.11 -14.97 41.05
N HIS A 95 -20.75 -14.35 42.18
CA HIS A 95 -21.07 -12.94 42.44
C HIS A 95 -20.37 -11.97 41.46
N LYS A 96 -19.08 -12.21 41.16
CA LYS A 96 -18.33 -11.37 40.22
C LYS A 96 -18.84 -11.56 38.79
N GLN A 97 -19.21 -12.78 38.42
CA GLN A 97 -19.81 -13.10 37.14
C GLN A 97 -21.14 -12.35 36.90
N LYS A 98 -22.02 -12.31 37.91
CA LYS A 98 -23.29 -11.56 37.83
C LYS A 98 -23.08 -10.07 37.59
N VAL A 99 -22.12 -9.45 38.30
CA VAL A 99 -21.80 -8.02 38.14
C VAL A 99 -21.30 -7.71 36.73
N ILE A 100 -20.36 -8.52 36.21
CA ILE A 100 -19.84 -8.35 34.84
C ILE A 100 -20.95 -8.55 33.80
N MET A 101 -21.82 -9.55 34.01
CA MET A 101 -22.94 -9.82 33.11
C MET A 101 -23.95 -8.67 33.09
N GLN A 102 -24.30 -8.11 34.24
CA GLN A 102 -25.18 -6.94 34.34
C GLN A 102 -24.57 -5.71 33.66
N TYR A 103 -23.26 -5.49 33.83
CA TYR A 103 -22.53 -4.44 33.12
C TYR A 103 -22.60 -4.61 31.60
N LEU A 104 -22.31 -5.82 31.08
CA LEU A 104 -22.42 -6.12 29.64
C LEU A 104 -23.84 -5.92 29.10
N ILE A 105 -24.86 -6.39 29.82
CA ILE A 105 -26.26 -6.21 29.45
C ILE A 105 -26.63 -4.73 29.42
N SER A 106 -26.15 -3.93 30.39
CA SER A 106 -26.39 -2.48 30.43
C SER A 106 -25.75 -1.74 29.26
N LEU A 107 -24.55 -2.14 28.83
CA LEU A 107 -23.87 -1.56 27.67
C LEU A 107 -24.60 -1.87 26.36
N ILE A 108 -25.00 -3.14 26.17
CA ILE A 108 -25.73 -3.58 24.99
C ILE A 108 -27.11 -2.93 24.96
N SER A 109 -27.81 -2.88 26.10
CA SER A 109 -29.12 -2.24 26.17
C SER A 109 -29.03 -0.73 25.94
N GLN A 110 -27.99 -0.05 26.41
CA GLN A 110 -27.75 1.37 26.10
C GLN A 110 -27.49 1.58 24.59
N TYR A 111 -26.75 0.68 23.94
CA TYR A 111 -26.53 0.73 22.50
C TYR A 111 -27.82 0.53 21.70
N VAL A 112 -28.59 -0.51 22.06
CA VAL A 112 -29.84 -0.86 21.38
C VAL A 112 -30.94 0.16 21.69
N SER A 113 -30.98 0.73 22.89
CA SER A 113 -32.05 1.63 23.32
C SER A 113 -31.78 3.10 23.04
N ASN A 114 -30.67 3.44 22.35
CA ASN A 114 -30.23 4.82 22.16
C ASN A 114 -31.36 5.72 21.58
N PRO A 115 -31.86 6.72 22.34
CA PRO A 115 -33.08 7.47 22.02
C PRO A 115 -32.96 8.46 20.86
N ARG A 116 -31.77 8.66 20.28
CA ARG A 116 -31.60 9.40 19.00
C ARG A 116 -32.34 8.75 17.82
N LYS A 117 -32.82 7.51 17.98
CA LYS A 117 -33.74 6.77 17.09
C LYS A 117 -35.12 7.41 16.88
N LYS A 118 -35.56 8.33 17.74
CA LYS A 118 -36.95 8.84 17.71
C LYS A 118 -37.14 10.12 16.90
N GLN A 119 -36.17 10.58 16.13
CA GLN A 119 -36.43 11.64 15.14
C GLN A 119 -36.86 11.01 13.82
N LYS A 120 -38.17 11.06 13.55
CA LYS A 120 -38.74 10.78 12.23
C LYS A 120 -38.11 11.74 11.22
N PRO A 121 -37.44 11.30 10.14
CA PRO A 121 -37.10 12.20 9.06
C PRO A 121 -38.38 12.53 8.30
N GLN A 122 -38.89 13.74 8.50
CA GLN A 122 -39.98 14.28 7.70
C GLN A 122 -39.42 14.67 6.33
N HIS A 123 -39.83 13.93 5.30
CA HIS A 123 -39.68 14.18 3.85
C HIS A 123 -38.29 14.51 3.30
N THR A 124 -37.73 13.57 2.53
CA THR A 124 -37.20 13.83 1.17
C THR A 124 -36.83 12.49 0.52
N LYS A 125 -37.21 12.30 -0.75
CA LYS A 125 -37.08 11.03 -1.48
C LYS A 125 -35.76 11.00 -2.27
N TRP A 126 -35.17 9.81 -2.38
CA TRP A 126 -34.01 9.40 -3.20
C TRP A 126 -32.61 9.91 -2.80
N ASN A 127 -32.41 11.20 -2.47
CA ASN A 127 -31.06 11.69 -2.10
C ASN A 127 -30.62 11.28 -0.67
N THR A 128 -31.53 10.69 0.10
CA THR A 128 -31.41 10.33 1.52
C THR A 128 -30.61 9.05 1.75
N TYR A 129 -30.53 8.15 0.77
CA TYR A 129 -29.71 6.94 0.88
C TYR A 129 -28.23 7.24 0.71
N VAL A 130 -27.88 8.13 -0.23
CA VAL A 130 -26.49 8.56 -0.46
C VAL A 130 -26.04 9.49 0.67
N TYR A 131 -26.86 10.48 1.05
CA TYR A 131 -26.60 11.27 2.25
C TYR A 131 -26.58 10.41 3.51
N GLY A 132 -27.45 9.40 3.64
CA GLY A 132 -27.44 8.45 4.76
C GLY A 132 -26.18 7.61 4.81
N LEU A 133 -25.67 7.13 3.66
CA LEU A 133 -24.40 6.42 3.55
C LEU A 133 -23.22 7.32 3.91
N ILE A 134 -23.14 8.52 3.35
CA ILE A 134 -22.07 9.49 3.62
C ILE A 134 -22.12 9.94 5.09
N CYS A 135 -23.31 10.17 5.64
CA CYS A 135 -23.53 10.60 7.01
C CYS A 135 -23.29 9.45 8.03
N CYS A 136 -23.61 8.20 7.65
CA CYS A 136 -23.22 7.00 8.40
C CYS A 136 -21.71 6.74 8.35
N MET A 137 -20.97 7.32 7.42
CA MET A 137 -19.52 7.21 7.35
C MET A 137 -18.83 8.31 8.16
N PHE A 138 -19.48 9.47 8.29
CA PHE A 138 -19.04 10.63 9.07
C PHE A 138 -19.47 10.63 10.55
N GLY A 139 -19.95 9.51 11.09
CA GLY A 139 -20.15 9.38 12.55
C GLY A 139 -21.47 9.91 13.10
N MET A 140 -22.47 10.13 12.24
CA MET A 140 -23.80 10.55 12.69
C MET A 140 -24.62 9.32 13.12
N ASN A 141 -24.72 9.16 14.45
CA ASN A 141 -25.32 8.05 15.23
C ASN A 141 -26.83 7.82 15.01
N TYR A 142 -27.30 7.72 13.76
CA TYR A 142 -28.73 7.51 13.47
C TYR A 142 -29.12 6.03 13.31
N PHE A 143 -28.17 5.11 13.14
CA PHE A 143 -28.45 3.69 12.86
C PHE A 143 -27.68 2.70 13.75
N ASN A 144 -28.36 1.63 14.21
CA ASN A 144 -27.75 0.49 14.91
C ASN A 144 -26.70 -0.25 14.07
N ALA A 145 -26.71 -0.02 12.75
CA ALA A 145 -25.80 -0.65 11.80
C ALA A 145 -24.49 0.13 11.63
N TYR A 146 -24.29 1.28 12.29
CA TYR A 146 -23.10 2.13 12.11
C TYR A 146 -21.79 1.36 12.32
N LEU A 147 -21.65 0.63 13.42
CA LEU A 147 -20.42 -0.15 13.70
C LEU A 147 -20.17 -1.23 12.66
N LEU A 148 -21.24 -1.90 12.21
CA LEU A 148 -21.15 -2.96 11.19
C LEU A 148 -20.78 -2.39 9.81
N LEU A 149 -21.39 -1.27 9.42
CA LEU A 149 -21.12 -0.60 8.16
C LEU A 149 -19.71 0.00 8.14
N LEU A 150 -19.27 0.60 9.25
CA LEU A 150 -17.91 1.09 9.42
C LEU A 150 -16.89 -0.05 9.33
N TYR A 151 -17.18 -1.21 9.95
CA TYR A 151 -16.34 -2.40 9.82
C TYR A 151 -16.22 -2.86 8.36
N LEU A 152 -17.34 -3.01 7.66
CA LEU A 152 -17.37 -3.38 6.25
C LEU A 152 -16.62 -2.35 5.38
N PHE A 153 -16.81 -1.05 5.64
CA PHE A 153 -16.12 0.02 4.93
C PHE A 153 -14.60 -0.06 5.13
N VAL A 154 -14.13 -0.22 6.37
CA VAL A 154 -12.69 -0.37 6.64
C VAL A 154 -12.14 -1.61 5.91
N LYS A 155 -12.88 -2.72 5.87
CA LYS A 155 -12.49 -3.92 5.12
C LYS A 155 -12.40 -3.66 3.62
N LEU A 156 -13.36 -2.92 3.04
CA LEU A 156 -13.28 -2.47 1.66
C LEU A 156 -12.06 -1.58 1.42
N LEU A 157 -11.74 -0.69 2.35
CA LEU A 157 -10.55 0.16 2.29
C LEU A 157 -9.25 -0.67 2.32
N TYR A 158 -9.19 -1.75 3.11
CA TYR A 158 -8.07 -2.71 3.08
C TYR A 158 -7.92 -3.38 1.70
N ILE A 159 -9.03 -3.83 1.10
CA ILE A 159 -9.01 -4.47 -0.23
C ILE A 159 -8.59 -3.46 -1.30
N ALA A 160 -9.20 -2.29 -1.32
CA ALA A 160 -8.88 -1.22 -2.27
C ALA A 160 -7.43 -0.76 -2.14
N ASN A 161 -6.92 -0.60 -0.92
CA ASN A 161 -5.51 -0.26 -0.68
C ASN A 161 -4.60 -1.37 -1.20
N SER A 162 -4.92 -2.64 -0.95
CA SER A 162 -4.12 -3.76 -1.45
C SER A 162 -4.04 -3.80 -2.98
N LEU A 163 -5.17 -3.56 -3.67
CA LEU A 163 -5.21 -3.44 -5.13
C LEU A 163 -4.39 -2.24 -5.61
N PHE A 164 -4.52 -1.08 -4.95
CA PHE A 164 -3.74 0.11 -5.26
C PHE A 164 -2.24 -0.13 -5.12
N GLN A 165 -1.78 -0.81 -4.06
CA GLN A 165 -0.36 -1.13 -3.87
C GLN A 165 0.18 -2.04 -4.99
N ILE A 166 -0.59 -3.06 -5.38
CA ILE A 166 -0.21 -3.95 -6.49
C ILE A 166 -0.10 -3.15 -7.80
N CYS A 167 -1.08 -2.29 -8.10
CA CYS A 167 -1.04 -1.41 -9.26
C CYS A 167 0.14 -0.43 -9.22
N ALA A 168 0.45 0.14 -8.06
CA ALA A 168 1.57 1.07 -7.89
C ALA A 168 2.92 0.39 -8.16
N ILE A 169 3.13 -0.83 -7.65
CA ILE A 169 4.34 -1.62 -7.93
C ILE A 169 4.44 -1.93 -9.43
N TYR A 170 3.31 -2.30 -10.05
CA TYR A 170 3.27 -2.60 -11.48
C TYR A 170 3.70 -1.38 -12.33
N ILE A 171 3.12 -0.21 -12.06
CA ILE A 171 3.47 1.04 -12.75
C ILE A 171 4.95 1.39 -12.53
N LEU A 172 5.46 1.23 -11.30
CA LEU A 172 6.86 1.51 -10.98
C LEU A 172 7.82 0.64 -11.81
N LEU A 173 7.49 -0.64 -11.97
CA LEU A 173 8.33 -1.60 -12.67
C LEU A 173 8.28 -1.42 -14.19
N GLU A 174 7.17 -0.89 -14.73
CA GLU A 174 6.98 -0.56 -16.15
C GLU A 174 7.46 0.87 -16.47
N SER A 175 8.65 1.25 -15.98
CA SER A 175 9.33 2.53 -16.19
C SER A 175 9.79 2.79 -17.65
N SER A 176 9.02 2.37 -18.66
CA SER A 176 8.99 3.04 -19.95
C SER A 176 7.54 3.43 -20.22
N PHE A 177 7.27 4.74 -20.08
CA PHE A 177 5.98 5.43 -20.27
C PHE A 177 5.39 5.31 -21.69
N HIS A 178 5.56 4.19 -22.38
CA HIS A 178 4.95 3.99 -23.69
C HIS A 178 3.58 3.34 -23.53
N ARG A 179 2.60 4.18 -23.14
CA ARG A 179 1.15 4.09 -23.40
C ARG A 179 0.67 2.73 -23.96
N LYS A 180 0.85 1.65 -23.22
CA LYS A 180 0.16 0.38 -23.45
C LYS A 180 -1.01 0.42 -22.50
N SER A 181 -2.21 0.42 -23.09
CA SER A 181 -3.49 0.55 -22.39
C SER A 181 -3.47 -0.15 -21.03
N PHE A 182 -3.83 0.57 -19.97
CA PHE A 182 -3.89 0.08 -18.59
C PHE A 182 -4.97 -1.00 -18.49
N ASN A 183 -4.63 -2.21 -18.93
CA ASN A 183 -5.55 -3.31 -19.05
C ASN A 183 -5.17 -4.33 -17.97
N ILE A 184 -5.98 -4.38 -16.91
CA ILE A 184 -5.75 -5.20 -15.70
C ILE A 184 -5.52 -6.68 -16.06
N HIS A 185 -6.12 -7.14 -17.15
CA HIS A 185 -5.94 -8.49 -17.67
C HIS A 185 -4.49 -8.78 -18.11
N ASN A 186 -3.83 -7.82 -18.77
CA ASN A 186 -2.44 -7.97 -19.21
C ASN A 186 -1.47 -7.94 -18.02
N ILE A 187 -1.82 -7.22 -16.96
CA ILE A 187 -1.05 -7.17 -15.70
C ILE A 187 -1.04 -8.56 -15.06
N PHE A 188 -2.22 -9.16 -14.89
CA PHE A 188 -2.36 -10.47 -14.26
C PHE A 188 -1.67 -11.58 -15.07
N TYR A 189 -1.79 -11.53 -16.41
CA TYR A 189 -1.14 -12.49 -17.30
C TYR A 189 0.39 -12.32 -17.34
N GLY A 190 0.88 -11.09 -17.20
CA GLY A 190 2.32 -10.79 -17.14
C GLY A 190 3.00 -11.26 -15.86
N ILE A 191 2.30 -11.23 -14.72
CA ILE A 191 2.80 -11.75 -13.43
C ILE A 191 2.88 -13.28 -13.45
N LEU A 192 1.89 -13.96 -14.03
CA LEU A 192 1.84 -15.43 -14.10
C LEU A 192 2.87 -16.02 -15.07
N LYS A 193 3.23 -15.29 -16.14
CA LYS A 193 4.20 -15.74 -17.15
C LYS A 193 5.61 -15.25 -16.83
N GLN A 194 6.13 -15.65 -15.67
CA GLN A 194 7.48 -15.26 -15.25
C GLN A 194 8.54 -16.17 -15.89
N ASN A 195 9.12 -15.71 -17.00
CA ASN A 195 10.28 -16.36 -17.63
C ASN A 195 11.55 -16.15 -16.78
N HIS A 196 12.44 -17.16 -16.76
CA HIS A 196 13.70 -17.16 -15.98
C HIS A 196 14.67 -16.00 -16.27
N MET A 197 14.50 -15.30 -17.40
CA MET A 197 15.23 -14.09 -17.78
C MET A 197 14.26 -12.90 -17.74
N SER A 198 13.83 -12.52 -16.54
CA SER A 198 12.92 -11.38 -16.39
C SER A 198 13.64 -10.10 -16.80
N LYS A 199 13.15 -9.50 -17.89
CA LYS A 199 13.56 -8.18 -18.39
C LYS A 199 13.49 -7.08 -17.32
N TYR A 200 12.63 -7.27 -16.32
CA TYR A 200 12.42 -6.31 -15.25
C TYR A 200 13.50 -6.36 -14.18
N PHE A 201 14.00 -7.55 -13.82
CA PHE A 201 15.00 -7.74 -12.76
C PHE A 201 16.27 -8.40 -13.34
N PRO A 202 17.10 -7.63 -14.04
CA PRO A 202 18.34 -8.14 -14.59
C PRO A 202 19.36 -8.39 -13.49
N LYS A 203 19.99 -9.57 -13.50
CA LYS A 203 21.08 -9.91 -12.57
C LYS A 203 22.39 -9.17 -12.89
N ILE A 204 22.52 -8.66 -14.12
CA ILE A 204 23.71 -8.00 -14.64
C ILE A 204 23.26 -6.69 -15.26
N SER A 205 23.88 -5.57 -14.87
CA SER A 205 23.66 -4.26 -15.47
C SER A 205 24.98 -3.63 -15.88
N MET A 206 24.91 -2.73 -16.87
CA MET A 206 26.04 -1.96 -17.36
C MET A 206 25.91 -0.49 -16.96
N CYS A 207 27.06 0.16 -16.84
CA CYS A 207 27.20 1.55 -16.44
C CYS A 207 28.21 2.22 -17.37
N ASP A 208 27.87 3.38 -17.90
CA ASP A 208 28.78 4.19 -18.71
C ASP A 208 29.55 5.15 -17.79
N PHE A 209 30.86 4.94 -17.68
CA PHE A 209 31.78 5.80 -16.94
C PHE A 209 32.53 6.70 -17.92
N ARG A 210 32.47 8.03 -17.73
CA ARG A 210 33.19 9.01 -18.58
C ARG A 210 34.39 9.56 -17.83
N ILE A 211 35.55 9.56 -18.48
CA ILE A 211 36.78 10.17 -17.99
C ILE A 211 36.96 11.47 -18.78
N ILE A 212 37.17 12.57 -18.08
CA ILE A 212 37.43 13.88 -18.71
C ILE A 212 38.95 14.05 -18.73
N GLU A 213 39.52 14.14 -19.92
CA GLU A 213 40.94 14.45 -20.10
C GLU A 213 41.10 15.93 -20.48
N PRO A 214 42.08 16.65 -19.92
CA PRO A 214 42.20 18.11 -20.10
C PRO A 214 42.50 18.55 -21.55
N ASN A 215 42.81 17.62 -22.47
CA ASN A 215 43.07 17.89 -23.89
C ASN A 215 42.08 17.22 -24.85
N SER A 216 40.94 16.70 -24.37
CA SER A 216 39.93 16.15 -25.27
C SER A 216 38.98 17.27 -25.74
N ASP A 217 39.33 17.90 -26.85
CA ASP A 217 38.38 18.65 -27.68
C ASP A 217 37.31 17.69 -28.23
N GLU A 218 36.20 17.54 -27.50
CA GLU A 218 34.94 17.11 -28.11
C GLU A 218 33.85 18.11 -27.71
N GLY A 219 33.69 19.11 -28.59
CA GLY A 219 32.47 19.88 -28.71
C GLY A 219 31.36 19.05 -29.36
N HIS A 220 30.13 19.38 -28.95
CA HIS A 220 28.82 18.98 -29.52
C HIS A 220 28.34 17.54 -29.30
#